data_AF-A0A240EQC5-F1
#
_entry.id   AF-A0A240EQC5-F1
#
_cell.length_a   1.000
_cell.length_b   1.000
_cell.length_c   1.000
_cell.angle_alpha   90.00
_cell.angle_beta   90.00
_cell.angle_gamma   90.00
#
_symmetry.space_group_name_H-M   'P 1'
#
loop_
_entity.id
_entity.type
_entity.pdbx_description
1 polymer ?
#
loop_
_entity_poly.entity_id
_entity_poly.type
_entity_poly.pdbx_seq_one_letter_code
_entity_poly.pdbx_strand_id
1 'polypeptide(L)'
;MVAELGSVSKAARILGCSRQTLYTYQQIMEEEGPLGLKRINKPLKRSKNAIPESTEDRIIELTLLNPHNTSIQVMKLLKQENITVSISTIQTIWKREKLNTREMRIKQSQSMSIDV
;
A
#
# COMPACT_ATOMS: atom_id res chain seq x y z
N MET A 1 -9.26 -25.56 -23.05
CA MET A 1 -10.58 -24.92 -22.76
C MET A 1 -11.19 -24.17 -23.94
N VAL A 2 -10.71 -22.99 -24.39
CA VAL A 2 -11.35 -22.31 -25.54
C VAL A 2 -11.16 -23.12 -26.83
N ALA A 3 -9.97 -23.70 -27.03
CA ALA A 3 -9.69 -24.63 -28.13
C ALA A 3 -10.52 -25.93 -28.05
N GLU A 4 -10.86 -26.39 -26.84
CA GLU A 4 -11.69 -27.60 -26.63
C GLU A 4 -13.18 -27.34 -26.84
N LEU A 5 -13.65 -26.11 -26.58
CA LEU A 5 -15.06 -25.73 -26.70
C LEU A 5 -15.41 -25.14 -28.07
N GLY A 6 -14.41 -24.87 -28.92
CA GLY A 6 -14.55 -24.34 -30.28
C GLY A 6 -15.17 -22.95 -30.38
N SER A 7 -15.57 -22.33 -29.27
CA SER A 7 -16.23 -21.02 -29.23
C SER A 7 -16.00 -20.30 -27.90
N VAL A 8 -15.53 -19.05 -28.02
CA VAL A 8 -15.32 -18.12 -26.89
C VAL A 8 -16.65 -17.81 -26.18
N SER A 9 -17.75 -17.69 -26.93
CA SER A 9 -19.08 -17.41 -26.37
C SER A 9 -19.61 -18.55 -25.52
N LYS A 10 -19.38 -19.80 -25.93
CA LYS A 10 -19.77 -20.99 -25.17
C LYS A 10 -18.94 -21.12 -23.89
N ALA A 11 -17.63 -20.87 -23.99
CA ALA A 11 -16.74 -20.83 -22.84
C ALA A 11 -17.14 -19.76 -21.81
N ALA A 12 -17.46 -18.54 -22.26
CA ALA A 12 -17.90 -17.44 -21.39
C ALA A 12 -19.18 -17.79 -20.61
N ARG A 13 -20.15 -18.45 -21.29
CA ARG A 13 -21.41 -18.89 -20.68
C ARG A 13 -21.21 -19.97 -19.61
N ILE A 14 -20.31 -20.92 -19.86
CA ILE A 14 -20.00 -22.01 -18.91
C ILE A 14 -19.22 -21.46 -17.70
N LEU A 15 -18.26 -20.57 -17.93
CA LEU A 15 -17.40 -20.00 -16.89
C LEU A 15 -18.08 -18.85 -16.10
N GLY A 16 -19.25 -18.40 -16.52
CA GLY A 16 -19.97 -17.30 -15.88
C GLY A 16 -19.24 -15.95 -15.97
N CYS A 17 -18.39 -15.76 -16.97
CA CYS A 17 -17.61 -14.54 -17.18
C CYS A 17 -17.99 -13.86 -18.50
N SER A 18 -17.55 -12.60 -18.67
CA SER A 18 -17.78 -11.90 -19.92
C SER A 18 -16.87 -12.44 -21.04
N ARG A 19 -17.35 -12.37 -22.29
CA ARG A 19 -16.50 -12.66 -23.48
C ARG A 19 -15.21 -11.84 -23.47
N GLN A 20 -15.30 -10.58 -23.05
CA GLN A 20 -14.16 -9.67 -22.97
C GLN A 20 -13.09 -10.18 -22.00
N THR A 21 -13.50 -10.71 -20.86
CA THR A 21 -12.57 -11.28 -19.86
C THR A 21 -11.76 -12.43 -20.45
N LEU A 22 -12.38 -13.28 -21.27
CA LEU A 22 -11.68 -14.38 -21.93
C LEU A 22 -10.67 -13.87 -22.96
N TYR A 23 -11.02 -12.90 -23.78
CA TYR A 23 -10.07 -12.29 -24.72
C TYR A 23 -8.88 -11.65 -23.99
N THR A 24 -9.13 -10.93 -22.90
CA THR A 24 -8.07 -10.35 -22.08
C THR A 24 -7.14 -11.43 -21.50
N TYR A 25 -7.68 -12.54 -21.00
CA TYR A 25 -6.85 -13.64 -20.50
C TYR A 25 -6.08 -14.36 -21.60
N GLN A 26 -6.67 -14.54 -22.78
CA GLN A 26 -5.95 -15.10 -23.94
C GLN A 26 -4.77 -14.22 -24.34
N GLN A 27 -4.98 -12.91 -24.44
CA GLN A 27 -3.93 -11.95 -24.77
C GLN A 27 -2.81 -11.97 -23.71
N ILE A 28 -3.16 -11.96 -22.42
CA ILE A 28 -2.16 -12.05 -21.33
C ILE A 28 -1.38 -13.39 -21.40
N MET A 29 -2.06 -14.50 -21.72
CA MET A 29 -1.38 -15.79 -21.87
C MET A 29 -0.43 -15.82 -23.07
N GLU A 30 -0.75 -15.11 -24.15
CA GLU A 30 0.09 -15.03 -25.35
C GLU A 30 1.30 -14.10 -25.15
N GLU A 31 1.11 -12.97 -24.45
CA GLU A 31 2.16 -11.96 -24.20
C GLU A 31 3.10 -12.35 -23.05
N GLU A 32 2.55 -12.78 -21.91
CA GLU A 32 3.28 -12.96 -20.64
C GLU A 32 3.31 -14.41 -20.15
N GLY A 33 2.65 -15.32 -20.88
CA GLY A 33 2.56 -16.73 -20.50
C GLY A 33 1.74 -16.99 -19.23
N PRO A 34 1.89 -18.17 -18.62
CA PRO A 34 1.12 -18.54 -17.43
C PRO A 34 1.37 -17.64 -16.21
N LEU A 35 2.54 -17.00 -16.15
CA LEU A 35 2.94 -16.13 -15.04
C LEU A 35 2.19 -14.78 -15.06
N GLY A 36 1.82 -14.28 -16.24
CA GLY A 36 1.05 -13.03 -16.38
C GLY A 36 -0.39 -13.11 -15.89
N LEU A 37 -0.98 -14.31 -15.86
CA LEU A 37 -2.30 -14.52 -15.25
C LEU A 37 -2.28 -14.42 -13.72
N LYS A 38 -1.11 -14.40 -13.09
CA LYS A 38 -1.00 -14.23 -11.64
C LYS A 38 -1.46 -12.81 -11.28
N ARG A 39 -2.28 -12.68 -10.23
CA ARG A 39 -2.64 -11.36 -9.70
C ARG A 39 -1.38 -10.63 -9.24
N ILE A 40 -0.90 -9.70 -10.06
CA ILE A 40 0.10 -8.72 -9.66
C ILE A 40 -0.65 -7.66 -8.86
N ASN A 41 -0.47 -7.67 -7.53
CA ASN A 41 -0.81 -6.49 -6.75
C ASN A 41 0.04 -5.35 -7.32
N LYS A 42 -0.58 -4.38 -8.01
CA LYS A 42 0.15 -3.20 -8.48
C LYS A 42 0.95 -2.66 -7.29
N PRO A 43 2.24 -2.34 -7.46
CA PRO A 43 2.99 -1.71 -6.38
C PRO A 43 2.18 -0.51 -5.92
N LEU A 44 2.05 -0.33 -4.60
CA LEU A 44 1.37 0.82 -4.01
C LEU A 44 2.15 2.07 -4.42
N LYS A 45 1.93 2.56 -5.65
CA LYS A 45 2.48 3.83 -6.11
C LYS A 45 1.92 4.90 -5.18
N ARG A 46 2.79 5.78 -4.71
CA ARG A 46 2.41 6.92 -3.89
C ARG A 46 1.32 7.70 -4.63
N SER A 47 0.19 7.93 -3.96
CA SER A 47 -0.92 8.69 -4.56
C SER A 47 -0.43 10.08 -4.92
N LYS A 48 -0.94 10.64 -6.03
CA LYS A 48 -0.63 12.03 -6.43
C LYS A 48 -1.03 13.06 -5.37
N ASN A 49 -1.95 12.70 -4.48
CA ASN A 49 -2.41 13.53 -3.36
C ASN A 49 -1.70 13.18 -2.04
N ALA A 50 -0.51 12.57 -2.10
CA ALA A 50 0.27 12.29 -0.91
C ALA A 50 0.81 13.58 -0.30
N ILE A 51 1.01 13.54 1.02
CA ILE A 51 1.66 14.62 1.75
C ILE A 51 3.11 14.72 1.26
N PRO A 52 3.72 15.93 1.26
CA PRO A 52 5.13 16.12 0.97
C PRO A 52 6.01 15.16 1.78
N GLU A 53 7.03 14.59 1.14
CA GLU A 53 7.95 13.62 1.75
C GLU A 53 8.60 14.16 3.02
N SER A 54 9.03 15.42 2.98
CA SER A 54 9.59 16.12 4.14
C SER A 54 8.67 16.13 5.36
N THR A 55 7.35 16.19 5.15
CA THR A 55 6.38 16.17 6.24
C THR A 55 6.14 14.76 6.75
N GLU A 56 6.15 13.75 5.86
CA GLU A 56 6.06 12.34 6.26
C GLU A 56 7.30 11.93 7.08
N ASP A 57 8.51 12.30 6.63
CA ASP A 57 9.75 12.05 7.34
C ASP A 57 9.73 12.70 8.72
N ARG A 58 9.28 13.95 8.81
CA ARG A 58 9.17 14.64 10.09
C ARG A 58 8.20 13.95 11.05
N ILE A 59 7.08 13.44 10.54
CA ILE A 59 6.14 12.64 11.34
C ILE A 59 6.85 11.40 11.88
N ILE A 60 7.59 10.68 11.03
CA ILE A 60 8.31 9.46 11.42
C ILE A 60 9.38 9.78 12.48
N GLU A 61 10.21 10.80 12.27
CA GLU A 61 11.21 11.26 13.23
C GLU A 61 10.61 11.54 14.61
N LEU A 62 9.55 12.36 14.68
CA LEU A 62 8.90 12.70 15.95
C LEU A 62 8.32 11.47 16.65
N THR A 63 7.84 10.49 15.86
CA THR A 63 7.29 9.25 16.40
C THR A 63 8.37 8.31 16.91
N LEU A 64 9.55 8.31 16.31
CA LEU A 64 10.68 7.46 16.72
C LEU A 64 11.45 8.07 17.88
N LEU A 65 11.51 9.40 17.98
CA LEU A 65 12.05 10.12 19.12
C LEU A 65 11.22 9.86 20.39
N ASN A 66 9.89 9.80 20.25
CA ASN A 66 8.97 9.58 21.35
C ASN A 66 7.91 8.51 21.00
N PRO A 67 8.26 7.21 21.03
CA PRO A 67 7.40 6.11 20.57
C PRO A 67 6.14 5.92 21.42
N HIS A 68 6.09 6.53 22.61
CA HIS A 68 4.94 6.53 23.51
C HIS A 68 3.86 7.55 23.12
N ASN A 69 4.16 8.49 22.23
CA ASN A 69 3.21 9.51 21.83
C ASN A 69 2.02 8.92 21.09
N THR A 70 0.85 9.44 21.41
CA THR A 70 -0.39 9.21 20.68
C THR A 70 -0.42 10.05 19.41
N SER A 71 -1.23 9.63 18.44
CA SER A 71 -1.46 10.37 17.18
C SER A 71 -1.83 11.85 17.42
N ILE A 72 -2.58 12.12 18.50
CA ILE A 72 -3.01 13.47 18.89
C ILE A 72 -1.83 14.31 19.40
N GLN A 73 -0.93 13.71 20.19
CA GLN A 73 0.27 14.38 20.68
C GLN A 73 1.24 14.70 19.54
N VAL A 74 1.44 13.77 18.61
CA VAL A 74 2.26 14.00 17.40
C VAL A 74 1.67 15.12 16.55
N MET A 75 0.35 15.13 16.33
CA MET A 75 -0.33 16.25 15.65
C MET A 75 -0.08 17.59 16.37
N LYS A 76 -0.15 17.63 17.70
CA LYS A 76 0.09 18.86 18.47
C LYS A 76 1.53 19.36 18.31
N LEU A 77 2.51 18.46 18.33
CA LEU A 77 3.92 18.79 18.09
C LEU A 77 4.13 19.37 16.69
N LEU A 78 3.57 18.72 15.67
CA LEU A 78 3.64 19.21 14.28
C LEU A 78 3.00 20.59 14.12
N LYS A 79 1.88 20.83 14.80
CA LYS A 79 1.22 22.14 14.80
C LYS A 79 2.10 23.23 15.41
N GLN A 80 2.94 22.91 16.40
CA GLN A 80 3.93 23.84 16.95
C GLN A 80 5.06 24.14 15.96
N GLU A 81 5.36 23.19 15.05
CA GLU A 81 6.33 23.35 13.96
C GLU A 81 5.73 23.99 12.69
N ASN A 82 4.53 24.56 12.77
CA ASN A 82 3.77 25.13 11.65
C ASN A 82 3.32 24.10 10.58
N ILE A 83 3.34 22.82 10.89
CA ILE A 83 2.88 21.75 10.00
C ILE A 83 1.48 21.32 10.43
N THR A 84 0.48 21.52 9.56
CA THR A 84 -0.91 21.13 9.85
C THR A 84 -1.24 19.81 9.16
N VAL A 85 -1.41 18.75 9.96
CA VAL A 85 -1.76 17.40 9.47
C VAL A 85 -2.90 16.84 10.30
N SER A 86 -3.82 16.11 9.66
CA SER A 86 -4.90 15.42 10.38
C SER A 86 -4.40 14.14 11.07
N ILE A 87 -5.10 13.75 12.13
CA ILE A 87 -4.83 12.51 12.88
C ILE A 87 -4.92 11.27 11.98
N SER A 88 -5.92 11.24 11.09
CA SER A 88 -6.13 10.14 10.15
C SER A 88 -4.96 9.95 9.21
N THR A 89 -4.32 11.05 8.78
CA THR A 89 -3.15 10.96 7.92
C THR A 89 -1.94 10.41 8.65
N ILE A 90 -1.68 10.84 9.89
CA ILE A 90 -0.60 10.29 10.74
C ILE A 90 -0.80 8.77 10.92
N GLN A 91 -2.02 8.33 11.22
CA GLN A 91 -2.32 6.90 11.36
C GLN A 91 -2.14 6.12 10.06
N THR A 92 -2.45 6.73 8.91
CA THR A 92 -2.26 6.11 7.60
C THR A 92 -0.76 5.93 7.29
N ILE A 93 0.06 6.94 7.62
CA ILE A 93 1.52 6.86 7.51
C ILE A 93 2.05 5.76 8.42
N TRP A 94 1.61 5.69 9.69
CA TRP A 94 2.01 4.60 10.59
C TRP A 94 1.64 3.22 10.07
N LYS A 95 0.51 3.06 9.38
CA LYS A 95 0.14 1.77 8.78
C LYS A 95 1.08 1.38 7.64
N ARG A 96 1.52 2.36 6.83
CA ARG A 96 2.46 2.13 5.72
C ARG A 96 3.84 1.76 6.24
N GLU A 97 4.32 2.50 7.24
CA GLU A 97 5.64 2.31 7.86
C GLU A 97 5.67 1.22 8.93
N LYS A 98 4.57 0.48 9.13
CA LYS A 98 4.42 -0.57 10.17
C LYS A 98 4.65 -0.05 11.60
N LEU A 99 4.30 1.20 11.88
CA LEU A 99 4.39 1.90 13.18
C LEU A 99 3.07 1.99 13.96
N ASN A 100 2.06 1.20 13.57
CA ASN A 100 0.70 1.29 14.12
C ASN A 100 0.63 1.01 15.64
N THR A 101 1.33 -0.04 16.10
CA THR A 101 1.34 -0.45 17.51
C THR A 101 2.55 0.14 18.24
N ARG A 102 2.37 0.45 19.53
CA ARG A 102 3.44 0.98 20.40
C ARG A 102 4.68 0.08 20.38
N GLU A 103 4.49 -1.23 20.44
CA GLU A 103 5.60 -2.21 20.39
C GLU A 103 6.41 -2.09 19.10
N MET A 104 5.74 -1.90 17.95
CA MET A 104 6.42 -1.71 16.67
C MET A 104 7.20 -0.39 16.63
N ARG A 105 6.65 0.68 17.23
CA ARG A 105 7.36 1.97 17.36
C ARG A 105 8.60 1.86 18.24
N ILE A 106 8.50 1.18 19.38
CA ILE A 106 9.64 0.96 20.28
C ILE A 106 10.70 0.12 19.58
N LYS A 107 10.31 -0.97 18.93
CA LYS A 107 11.23 -1.85 18.20
C LYS A 107 11.98 -1.09 17.09
N GLN A 108 11.28 -0.26 16.31
CA GLN A 108 11.90 0.52 15.24
C GLN A 108 12.81 1.64 15.79
N SER A 109 12.41 2.29 16.89
CA SER A 109 13.24 3.27 17.59
C SER A 109 14.54 2.63 18.11
N GLN A 110 14.45 1.43 18.69
CA GLN A 110 15.61 0.68 19.19
C GLN A 110 16.55 0.22 18.07
N SER A 111 16.04 -0.29 16.95
CA SER A 111 16.91 -0.67 15.82
C SER A 111 17.72 0.52 15.31
N MET A 112 17.12 1.71 15.25
CA MET A 112 17.84 2.93 14.82
C MET A 112 18.90 3.40 15.81
N SER A 113 18.78 3.05 17.10
CA SER A 113 19.81 3.38 18.11
C SER A 113 21.00 2.42 18.12
N ILE A 114 20.88 1.25 17.50
CA ILE A 114 21.93 0.20 17.48
C ILE A 114 22.88 0.36 16.28
N ASP A 115 22.44 1.05 15.23
CA ASP A 115 23.21 1.27 14.00
C ASP A 115 24.16 2.51 14.05
N VAL A 116 24.44 3.05 15.25
CA VAL A 116 25.38 4.17 15.50
C VAL A 116 26.54 3.67 16.37
#